data_AF-Q8KXE0-F1
#
_entry.id   AF-Q8KXE0-F1
#
_cell.length_a   1.000
_cell.length_b   1.000
_cell.length_c   1.000
_cell.angle_alpha   90.00
_cell.angle_beta   90.00
_cell.angle_gamma   90.00
#
_symmetry.space_group_name_H-M   'P 1'
#
loop_
_entity.id
_entity.type
_entity.pdbx_description
1 polymer ?
#
loop_
_entity_poly.entity_id
_entity_poly.type
_entity_poly.pdbx_seq_one_letter_code
_entity_poly.pdbx_strand_id
1 'polypeptide(L)' 'MESTWTFNIGPIPFDGTITVMTFVTVLIVFGLVFWASRNMQLKPKGKQNVLEWAVDFVNGVSKDNVGPHEAC' A
#
# COMPACT_ATOMS: atom_id res chain seq x y z
N MET A 1 -9.03 7.62 29.13
CA MET A 1 -8.67 6.20 28.92
C MET A 1 -9.60 5.68 27.86
N GLU A 2 -9.20 5.81 26.60
CA GLU A 2 -9.82 5.05 25.52
C GLU A 2 -9.87 3.56 25.91
N SER A 3 -11.06 2.96 25.80
CA SER A 3 -11.24 1.54 25.99
C SER A 3 -10.56 0.83 24.81
N THR A 4 -9.29 0.44 24.99
CA THR A 4 -8.60 -0.41 24.02
C THR A 4 -9.29 -1.77 23.98
N TRP A 5 -9.88 -2.09 22.83
CA TRP A 5 -10.46 -3.39 22.59
C TRP A 5 -9.31 -4.36 22.33
N THR A 6 -8.98 -5.20 23.32
CA THR A 6 -7.89 -6.17 23.21
C THR A 6 -8.42 -7.59 23.12
N PHE A 7 -7.77 -8.43 22.30
CA PHE A 7 -8.06 -9.85 22.21
C PHE A 7 -6.75 -10.64 22.16
N ASN A 8 -6.73 -11.83 22.76
CA ASN A 8 -5.52 -12.65 22.81
C ASN A 8 -5.57 -13.70 21.70
N ILE A 9 -4.55 -13.75 20.85
CA ILE A 9 -4.30 -14.91 19.99
C ILE A 9 -3.18 -15.71 20.66
N GLY A 10 -3.55 -16.82 21.30
CA GLY A 10 -2.61 -17.58 22.12
C GLY A 10 -2.06 -16.72 23.29
N PRO A 11 -0.75 -16.71 23.55
CA PRO A 11 -0.15 -15.92 24.63
C PRO A 11 0.07 -14.44 24.29
N ILE A 12 -0.30 -13.98 23.09
CA ILE A 12 -0.01 -12.62 22.62
C ILE A 12 -1.29 -11.76 22.65
N PRO A 13 -1.31 -10.66 23.42
CA PRO A 13 -2.41 -9.69 23.40
C PRO A 13 -2.31 -8.79 22.17
N PHE A 14 -3.38 -8.72 21.39
CA PHE A 14 -3.53 -7.84 20.25
C PHE A 14 -4.50 -6.71 20.56
N ASP A 15 -4.14 -5.49 20.14
CA ASP A 15 -5.07 -4.36 20.11
C ASP A 15 -5.93 -4.47 18.84
N GLY A 16 -7.21 -4.73 19.03
CA GLY A 16 -8.16 -4.91 17.95
C GLY A 16 -8.53 -3.61 17.25
N THR A 17 -8.44 -2.45 17.92
CA THR A 17 -8.64 -1.16 17.25
C THR A 17 -7.55 -0.98 16.20
N ILE A 18 -6.29 -1.17 16.58
CA ILE A 18 -5.16 -1.03 15.65
C ILE A 18 -5.26 -2.09 14.55
N THR A 19 -5.47 -3.34 14.92
CA THR A 19 -5.52 -4.46 13.96
C THR A 19 -6.61 -4.25 12.90
N VAL A 20 -7.82 -3.88 13.31
CA VAL A 20 -8.94 -3.66 12.37
C VAL A 20 -8.69 -2.42 11.52
N MET A 21 -8.24 -1.32 12.11
CA MET A 21 -7.98 -0.09 11.34
C MET A 21 -6.87 -0.31 10.31
N THR A 22 -5.78 -0.98 10.67
CA THR A 22 -4.72 -1.35 9.72
C THR A 22 -5.26 -2.25 8.61
N PHE A 23 -6.05 -3.27 8.94
CA PHE A 23 -6.63 -4.17 7.93
C PHE A 23 -7.54 -3.42 6.94
N VAL A 24 -8.40 -2.53 7.45
CA VAL A 24 -9.27 -1.69 6.62
C VAL A 24 -8.44 -0.76 5.72
N THR A 25 -7.40 -0.12 6.24
CA THR A 25 -6.50 0.72 5.44
C THR A 25 -5.84 -0.06 4.31
N VAL A 26 -5.31 -1.26 4.60
CA VAL A 26 -4.69 -2.13 3.58
C VAL A 26 -5.70 -2.51 2.50
N LEU A 27 -6.93 -2.88 2.88
CA LEU A 27 -7.98 -3.22 1.92
C LEU A 27 -8.38 -2.05 1.02
N ILE A 28 -8.48 -0.83 1.58
CA ILE A 28 -8.80 0.37 0.80
C ILE A 28 -7.68 0.68 -0.20
N VAL A 29 -6.42 0.69 0.25
CA VAL A 29 -5.26 0.94 -0.62
C VAL A 29 -5.18 -0.12 -1.73
N PHE A 30 -5.32 -1.40 -1.37
CA PHE A 30 -5.33 -2.49 -2.34
C PHE A 30 -6.47 -2.34 -3.36
N GLY A 31 -7.68 -2.01 -2.89
CA GLY A 31 -8.83 -1.77 -3.76
C GLY A 31 -8.63 -0.62 -4.74
N LEU A 32 -8.03 0.48 -4.29
CA LEU A 32 -7.72 1.64 -5.14
C LEU A 32 -6.68 1.30 -6.21
N VAL A 33 -5.59 0.63 -5.83
CA VAL A 33 -4.54 0.21 -6.76
C VAL A 33 -5.09 -0.80 -7.77
N PHE A 34 -5.84 -1.81 -7.30
CA PHE A 34 -6.47 -2.80 -8.16
C PHE A 34 -7.42 -2.14 -9.17
N TRP A 35 -8.25 -1.20 -8.72
CA TRP A 35 -9.15 -0.46 -9.60
C TRP A 35 -8.41 0.40 -10.63
N ALA A 36 -7.33 1.07 -10.22
CA ALA A 36 -6.50 1.88 -11.13
C ALA A 36 -5.76 1.02 -12.17
N SER A 37 -5.33 -0.19 -11.79
CA SER A 37 -4.59 -1.13 -12.65
C SER A 37 -5.47 -1.88 -13.67
N ARG A 38 -6.80 -1.93 -13.48
CA ARG A 38 -7.73 -2.74 -14.29
C ARG A 38 -7.78 -2.44 -15.79
N ASN A 39 -7.38 -1.24 -16.23
CA ASN A 39 -7.23 -0.93 -17.64
C ASN A 39 -5.88 -0.26 -17.79
N MET A 40 -4.85 -0.97 -18.26
CA MET A 40 -3.56 -0.39 -18.66
C MET A 40 -3.49 -0.32 -20.19
N GLN A 41 -3.09 0.82 -20.73
CA GLN A 41 -3.00 1.10 -22.15
C GLN A 41 -1.58 1.53 -22.48
N LEU A 42 -1.06 1.13 -23.64
CA LEU A 42 0.31 1.43 -24.05
C LEU A 42 0.59 2.94 -24.19
N LYS A 43 -0.47 3.74 -24.44
CA LYS A 43 -0.42 5.19 -24.33
C LYS A 43 -1.16 5.59 -23.04
N PRO A 44 -0.47 6.16 -22.04
CA PRO A 44 -1.08 6.45 -20.76
C PRO A 44 -2.23 7.46 -20.91
N LYS A 45 -3.36 7.18 -20.26
CA LYS A 45 -4.52 8.09 -20.22
C LYS A 45 -5.10 8.21 -18.81
N GLY A 46 -5.26 9.45 -18.34
CA GLY A 46 -6.02 9.79 -17.13
C GLY A 46 -5.49 9.11 -15.87
N LYS A 47 -6.23 8.10 -15.38
CA LYS A 47 -5.97 7.40 -14.11
C LYS A 47 -4.66 6.57 -14.12
N GLN A 48 -4.22 6.15 -15.31
CA GLN A 48 -2.93 5.46 -15.47
C GLN A 48 -1.74 6.39 -15.20
N ASN A 49 -1.84 7.67 -15.58
CA ASN A 49 -0.75 8.63 -15.38
C ASN A 49 -0.39 8.81 -13.90
N VAL A 50 -1.39 8.75 -13.02
CA VAL A 50 -1.17 8.83 -11.56
C VAL A 50 -0.52 7.55 -11.04
N LEU A 51 -0.92 6.39 -11.57
CA LEU A 51 -0.34 5.10 -11.19
C LEU A 51 1.12 4.99 -11.64
N GLU A 52 1.41 5.37 -12.89
CA GLU A 52 2.77 5.42 -13.43
C GLU A 52 3.63 6.42 -12.66
N TRP A 53 3.12 7.61 -12.36
CA TRP A 53 3.83 8.59 -11.52
C TRP A 53 4.18 8.03 -10.14
N ALA A 54 3.27 7.30 -9.49
CA ALA A 54 3.54 6.70 -8.19
C ALA A 54 4.62 5.60 -8.28
N VAL A 55 4.59 4.78 -9.33
CA VAL A 55 5.60 3.74 -9.58
C VAL A 55 6.96 4.36 -9.90
N ASP A 56 7.01 5.38 -10.75
CA ASP A 56 8.24 6.10 -11.09
C ASP A 56 8.85 6.81 -9.89
N PHE A 57 8.02 7.36 -9.00
CA PHE A 57 8.46 7.93 -7.73
C PHE A 57 9.13 6.88 -6.84
N VAL A 58 8.47 5.73 -6.63
CA VAL A 58 9.04 4.64 -5.81
C VAL A 58 10.34 4.13 -6.42
N ASN A 59 10.40 3.97 -7.75
CA ASN A 59 11.61 3.57 -8.45
C ASN A 59 12.73 4.61 -8.33
N GLY A 60 12.41 5.91 -8.35
CA GLY A 60 13.37 6.99 -8.11
C GLY A 60 13.97 6.90 -6.72
N VAL A 61 13.12 6.81 -5.69
CA VAL A 61 13.56 6.64 -4.29
C VAL A 61 14.39 5.36 -4.14
N SER A 62 13.98 4.26 -4.76
CA SER A 62 14.72 3.00 -4.69
C SER A 62 16.11 3.11 -5.33
N LYS A 63 16.21 3.72 -6.53
CA LYS A 63 17.50 3.93 -7.20
C LYS A 63 18.46 4.80 -6.39
N ASP A 64 17.93 5.83 -5.73
CA ASP A 64 18.73 6.73 -4.90
C ASP A 64 19.26 6.07 -3.62
N ASN A 65 18.54 5.07 -3.09
CA ASN A 65 18.86 4.46 -1.80
C ASN A 65 19.50 3.06 -1.88
N VAL A 66 19.22 2.28 -2.94
CA VAL A 66 19.62 0.86 -3.07
C VAL A 66 20.69 0.66 -4.15
N GLY A 67 20.83 1.59 -5.10
CA GLY A 67 21.81 1.54 -6.17
C GLY A 67 21.26 0.97 -7.49
N PRO A 68 21.82 1.37 -8.65
CA PRO A 68 21.19 1.23 -9.97
C PRO A 68 21.07 -0.21 -10.50
N HIS A 69 21.69 -1.20 -9.86
CA HIS A 69 21.81 -2.57 -10.38
C HIS A 69 20.82 -3.57 -9.76
N GLU A 70 19.99 -3.14 -8.82
CA GLU A 70 19.00 -4.00 -8.12
C GLU A 70 17.54 -3.51 -8.27
N ALA A 71 17.34 -2.39 -8.98
CA ALA A 71 16.03 -1.73 -9.11
C ALA A 71 15.24 -2.13 -10.38
N CYS A 72 15.50 -3.30 -10.96
CA CYS A 72 14.82 -3.81 -12.16
C CYS A 72 14.35 -5.26 -11.94
#